data_AF-A0A7X8VEK7-F1
#
_entry.id   AF-A0A7X8VEK7-F1
#
_cell.length_a   1.000
_cell.length_b   1.000
_cell.length_c   1.000
_cell.angle_alpha   90.00
_cell.angle_beta   90.00
_cell.angle_gamma   90.00
#
_symmetry.space_group_name_H-M   'P 1'
#
loop_
_entity.id
_entity.type
_entity.pdbx_description
1 polymer ?
#
loop_
_entity_poly.entity_id
_entity_poly.type
_entity_poly.pdbx_seq_one_letter_code
_entity_poly.pdbx_strand_id
1 'polypeptide(L)'
;MPVSRVKVYLAKWSAVYISNILTICINTALMLIIGHLLRFPEAVDWRLVLQYSAYQLVAAFSLVSFQTFVSSVIKNPSVSLAIGFVGVSSCLFFAQSQQLARLIPYAHMVLALPDPTIDNAGLLKYGIIFGVIFLAIGVFCFNKKEIY
;
A
#
# COMPACT_ATOMS: atom_id res chain seq x y z
N MET A 1 -13.44 -3.56 -28.11
CA MET A 1 -11.96 -3.63 -28.10
C MET A 1 -11.53 -5.07 -27.82
N PRO A 2 -10.57 -5.65 -28.56
CA PRO A 2 -10.30 -7.09 -28.59
C PRO A 2 -9.35 -7.55 -27.47
N VAL A 3 -9.40 -6.91 -26.30
CA VAL A 3 -8.52 -7.21 -25.16
C VAL A 3 -9.42 -7.48 -23.96
N SER A 4 -9.18 -8.61 -23.27
CA SER A 4 -9.95 -8.96 -22.08
C SER A 4 -9.84 -7.86 -21.02
N ARG A 5 -11.00 -7.40 -20.51
CA ARG A 5 -11.11 -6.32 -19.51
C ARG A 5 -10.28 -6.62 -18.26
N VAL A 6 -10.20 -7.90 -17.89
CA VAL A 6 -9.38 -8.39 -16.78
C VAL A 6 -7.90 -8.10 -17.00
N LYS A 7 -7.39 -8.30 -18.22
CA LYS A 7 -5.98 -8.02 -18.57
C LYS A 7 -5.67 -6.52 -18.44
N VAL A 8 -6.60 -5.65 -18.84
CA VAL A 8 -6.44 -4.20 -18.72
C VAL A 8 -6.41 -3.76 -17.25
N TYR A 9 -7.29 -4.31 -16.41
CA TYR A 9 -7.29 -4.02 -14.98
C TYR A 9 -6.00 -4.49 -14.31
N LEU A 10 -5.58 -5.73 -14.57
CA LEU A 10 -4.34 -6.29 -14.01
C LEU A 10 -3.10 -5.52 -14.46
N ALA A 11 -3.05 -5.07 -15.72
CA ALA A 11 -1.95 -4.24 -16.22
C ALA A 11 -1.88 -2.87 -15.53
N LYS A 12 -3.04 -2.24 -15.26
CA LYS A 12 -3.08 -0.98 -14.50
C LYS A 12 -2.62 -1.19 -13.06
N TRP A 13 -3.13 -2.24 -12.41
CA TRP A 13 -2.76 -2.57 -11.05
C TRP A 13 -1.25 -2.85 -10.94
N SER A 14 -0.68 -3.66 -11.86
CA SER A 14 0.73 -3.99 -11.85
C SER A 14 1.62 -2.77 -12.10
N ALA A 15 1.24 -1.89 -13.02
CA ALA A 15 1.98 -0.66 -13.28
C ALA A 15 2.06 0.23 -12.03
N VAL A 16 0.95 0.39 -11.30
CA VAL A 16 0.92 1.15 -10.04
C VAL A 16 1.75 0.45 -8.97
N TYR A 17 1.66 -0.88 -8.86
CA TYR A 17 2.44 -1.64 -7.89
C TYR A 17 3.95 -1.54 -8.13
N ILE A 18 4.40 -1.65 -9.39
CA ILE A 18 5.81 -1.49 -9.78
C ILE A 18 6.32 -0.07 -9.43
N SER A 19 5.52 0.96 -9.71
CA SER A 19 5.85 2.34 -9.34
C SER A 19 6.02 2.50 -7.81
N ASN A 20 5.20 1.80 -7.04
CA ASN A 20 5.28 1.82 -5.58
C ASN A 20 6.54 1.10 -5.07
N ILE A 21 6.95 -0.02 -5.68
CA ILE A 21 8.22 -0.70 -5.38
C ILE A 21 9.39 0.26 -5.60
N LEU A 22 9.41 0.98 -6.72
CA LEU A 22 10.46 1.96 -7.00
C LEU A 22 10.52 3.05 -5.92
N THR A 23 9.37 3.53 -5.48
CA THR A 23 9.26 4.54 -4.41
C THR A 23 9.80 4.01 -3.08
N ILE A 24 9.51 2.75 -2.72
CA ILE A 24 10.03 2.10 -1.51
C ILE A 24 11.56 1.95 -1.58
N CYS A 25 12.11 1.57 -2.74
CA CYS A 25 13.56 1.51 -2.92
C CYS A 25 14.23 2.88 -2.76
N ILE A 26 13.64 3.92 -3.36
CA ILE A 26 14.11 5.31 -3.22
C ILE A 26 14.03 5.76 -1.75
N ASN A 27 12.94 5.48 -1.06
CA ASN A 27 12.75 5.80 0.35
C ASN A 27 13.81 5.13 1.24
N THR A 28 14.07 3.83 1.01
CA THR A 28 15.09 3.07 1.74
C THR A 28 16.49 3.65 1.48
N ALA A 29 16.82 3.99 0.24
CA ALA A 29 18.11 4.61 -0.10
C ALA A 29 18.29 5.98 0.56
N LEU A 30 17.27 6.83 0.52
CA LEU A 30 17.26 8.14 1.19
C LEU A 30 17.45 8.01 2.70
N MET A 31 16.78 7.04 3.33
CA MET A 31 16.94 6.78 4.77
C MET A 31 18.39 6.45 5.13
N LEU A 32 19.07 5.64 4.33
CA LEU A 32 20.48 5.30 4.52
C LEU A 32 21.40 6.52 4.32
N ILE A 33 21.14 7.34 3.29
CA ILE A 33 21.92 8.56 3.03
C ILE A 33 21.78 9.56 4.18
N ILE A 34 20.55 9.78 4.67
CA ILE A 34 20.27 10.68 5.80
C ILE A 34 20.93 10.14 7.07
N GLY A 35 20.86 8.83 7.32
CA GLY A 35 21.52 8.20 8.45
C GLY A 35 23.04 8.42 8.44
N HIS A 36 23.66 8.33 7.26
CA HIS A 36 25.08 8.64 7.09
C HIS A 36 25.39 10.13 7.29
N LEU A 37 24.55 11.02 6.75
CA LEU A 37 24.71 12.48 6.86
C LEU A 37 24.61 12.98 8.31
N LEU A 38 23.69 12.40 9.09
CA LEU A 38 23.48 12.71 10.52
C LEU A 38 24.57 12.12 11.43
N ARG A 39 25.51 11.34 10.88
CA ARG A 39 26.59 10.66 11.62
C ARG A 39 26.08 9.90 12.83
N PHE A 40 25.01 9.12 12.66
CA PHE A 40 24.58 8.22 13.73
C PHE A 40 25.75 7.30 14.12
N PRO A 41 26.08 7.20 15.41
CA PRO A 41 27.22 6.39 15.88
C PRO A 41 26.92 4.89 15.83
N GLU A 42 25.67 4.50 15.63
CA GLU A 42 25.21 3.12 15.56
C GLU A 42 25.40 2.55 14.16
N ALA A 43 25.83 1.30 14.09
CA ALA A 43 25.91 0.56 12.83
C ALA A 43 24.51 0.35 12.25
N VAL A 44 24.38 0.44 10.92
CA VAL A 44 23.12 0.18 10.23
C VAL A 44 22.66 -1.25 10.49
N ASP A 45 21.51 -1.41 11.15
CA ASP A 45 20.87 -2.72 11.30
C ASP A 45 20.18 -3.11 9.99
N TRP A 46 20.91 -3.84 9.15
CA TRP A 46 20.42 -4.34 7.87
C TRP A 46 19.20 -5.25 8.01
N ARG A 47 19.05 -5.97 9.13
CA ARG A 47 17.88 -6.82 9.36
C ARG A 47 16.64 -5.97 9.52
N LEU A 48 16.74 -4.88 10.29
CA LEU A 48 15.63 -3.96 10.54
C LEU A 48 15.21 -3.22 9.27
N VAL A 49 16.19 -2.77 8.46
CA VAL A 49 15.93 -2.14 7.16
C VAL A 49 15.20 -3.10 6.22
N LEU A 50 15.66 -4.35 6.12
CA LEU A 50 15.07 -5.34 5.21
C LEU A 50 13.66 -5.75 5.67
N GLN A 51 13.44 -5.89 6.98
CA GLN A 51 12.11 -6.11 7.54
C GLN A 51 11.16 -4.94 7.25
N TYR A 52 11.61 -3.71 7.45
CA TYR A 52 10.83 -2.52 7.15
C TYR A 52 10.41 -2.46 5.67
N SER A 53 11.34 -2.65 4.73
CA SER A 53 11.03 -2.67 3.30
C SER A 53 10.06 -3.79 2.94
N ALA A 54 10.20 -4.98 3.54
CA ALA A 54 9.27 -6.09 3.32
C ALA A 54 7.85 -5.76 3.82
N TYR A 55 7.71 -5.12 4.97
CA TYR A 55 6.41 -4.71 5.51
C TYR A 55 5.77 -3.63 4.66
N GLN A 56 6.56 -2.66 4.17
CA GLN A 56 6.07 -1.65 3.24
C GLN A 56 5.54 -2.25 1.94
N LEU A 57 6.17 -3.30 1.39
CA LEU A 57 5.70 -3.97 0.16
C LEU A 57 4.33 -4.65 0.34
N VAL A 58 4.10 -5.23 1.53
CA VAL A 58 2.81 -5.86 1.85
C VAL A 58 1.72 -4.82 2.11
N ALA A 59 2.06 -3.75 2.84
CA ALA A 59 1.14 -2.64 3.05
C ALA A 59 0.77 -1.95 1.71
N ALA A 60 1.77 -1.77 0.84
CA ALA A 60 1.60 -1.26 -0.52
C ALA A 60 0.65 -2.14 -1.35
N PHE A 61 0.74 -3.46 -1.23
CA PHE A 61 -0.14 -4.38 -1.95
C PHE A 61 -1.61 -4.16 -1.59
N SER A 62 -1.93 -4.09 -0.29
CA SER A 62 -3.28 -3.80 0.21
C SER A 62 -3.80 -2.45 -0.30
N LEU A 63 -2.97 -1.41 -0.17
CA LEU A 63 -3.32 -0.04 -0.54
C LEU A 63 -3.59 0.11 -2.04
N VAL A 64 -2.70 -0.43 -2.89
CA VAL A 64 -2.84 -0.34 -4.36
C VAL A 64 -4.07 -1.08 -4.83
N SER A 65 -4.35 -2.27 -4.29
CA SER A 65 -5.57 -3.04 -4.59
C SER A 65 -6.84 -2.27 -4.21
N PHE A 66 -6.87 -1.65 -3.03
CA PHE A 66 -8.00 -0.83 -2.62
C PHE A 66 -8.18 0.41 -3.51
N GLN A 67 -7.11 1.18 -3.75
CA GLN A 67 -7.20 2.43 -4.50
C GLN A 67 -7.55 2.20 -5.98
N THR A 68 -7.00 1.16 -6.60
CA THR A 68 -7.36 0.77 -7.98
C THR A 68 -8.81 0.27 -8.07
N PHE A 69 -9.32 -0.43 -7.05
CA PHE A 69 -10.75 -0.75 -6.95
C PHE A 69 -11.61 0.52 -6.91
N VAL A 70 -11.33 1.44 -5.99
CA VAL A 70 -12.06 2.73 -5.87
C VAL A 70 -12.03 3.50 -7.19
N SER A 71 -10.87 3.58 -7.83
CA SER A 71 -10.68 4.23 -9.12
C SER A 71 -11.47 3.55 -10.25
N SER A 72 -11.64 2.23 -10.19
CA SER A 72 -12.44 1.50 -11.17
C SER A 72 -13.96 1.68 -10.98
N VAL A 73 -14.41 1.96 -9.76
CA VAL A 73 -15.83 2.13 -9.41
C VAL A 73 -16.29 3.56 -9.70
N ILE A 74 -15.47 4.56 -9.38
CA ILE A 74 -15.84 5.97 -9.50
C ILE A 74 -15.59 6.45 -10.94
N LYS A 75 -16.60 7.06 -11.57
CA LYS A 75 -16.47 7.61 -12.93
C LYS A 75 -15.59 8.87 -12.99
N ASN A 76 -15.62 9.68 -11.92
CA ASN A 76 -14.85 10.92 -11.83
C ASN A 76 -13.46 10.65 -11.21
N PRO A 77 -12.36 10.79 -11.97
CA PRO A 77 -11.01 10.51 -11.46
C PRO A 77 -10.60 11.45 -10.31
N SER A 78 -11.07 12.70 -10.31
CA SER A 78 -10.74 13.67 -9.25
C SER A 78 -11.30 13.25 -7.89
N VAL A 79 -12.51 12.65 -7.87
CA VAL A 79 -13.12 12.14 -6.63
C VAL A 79 -12.35 10.93 -6.11
N SER A 80 -11.94 10.01 -7.01
CA SER A 80 -11.12 8.86 -6.61
C SER A 80 -9.76 9.29 -6.05
N LEU A 81 -9.14 10.32 -6.63
CA LEU A 81 -7.89 10.88 -6.12
C LEU A 81 -8.08 11.55 -4.76
N ALA A 82 -9.16 12.31 -4.58
CA ALA A 82 -9.47 12.94 -3.29
C ALA A 82 -9.63 11.89 -2.17
N ILE A 83 -10.32 10.78 -2.43
CA ILE A 83 -10.47 9.68 -1.46
C ILE A 83 -9.10 9.10 -1.09
N GLY A 84 -8.23 8.87 -2.09
CA GLY A 84 -6.88 8.37 -1.83
C GLY A 84 -6.07 9.35 -0.97
N PHE A 85 -6.13 10.64 -1.28
CA PHE A 85 -5.40 11.68 -0.54
C PHE A 85 -5.89 11.84 0.89
N VAL A 86 -7.22 11.90 1.10
CA VAL A 86 -7.82 11.94 2.43
C VAL A 86 -7.48 10.67 3.21
N GLY A 87 -7.59 9.50 2.58
CA GLY A 87 -7.23 8.22 3.21
C GLY A 87 -5.78 8.19 3.71
N VAL A 88 -4.82 8.62 2.88
CA VAL A 88 -3.41 8.73 3.26
C VAL A 88 -3.19 9.76 4.36
N SER A 89 -3.83 10.93 4.26
CA SER A 89 -3.69 12.00 5.27
C SER A 89 -4.26 11.61 6.63
N SER A 90 -5.36 10.84 6.65
CA SER A 90 -6.00 10.36 7.87
C SER A 90 -5.27 9.17 8.52
N CYS A 91 -4.28 8.56 7.86
CA CYS A 91 -3.56 7.39 8.38
C CYS A 91 -2.96 7.60 9.75
N LEU A 92 -2.33 8.75 9.96
CA LEU A 92 -1.62 9.06 11.21
C LEU A 92 -2.58 9.14 12.39
N PHE A 93 -3.81 9.61 12.15
CA PHE A 93 -4.86 9.64 13.17
C PHE A 93 -5.41 8.24 13.45
N PHE A 94 -5.57 7.41 12.43
CA PHE A 94 -6.01 6.02 12.61
C PHE A 94 -4.95 5.13 13.28
N ALA A 95 -3.66 5.42 13.06
CA ALA A 95 -2.56 4.71 13.69
C ALA A 95 -2.53 4.87 15.22
N GLN A 96 -3.19 5.90 15.77
CA GLN A 96 -3.29 6.10 17.22
C GLN A 96 -4.18 5.07 17.94
N SER A 97 -5.03 4.34 17.20
CA SER A 97 -5.91 3.31 17.76
C SER A 97 -5.61 1.95 17.13
N GLN A 98 -5.18 0.98 17.94
CA GLN A 98 -4.83 -0.38 17.48
C GLN A 98 -5.97 -1.09 16.74
N GLN A 99 -7.23 -0.84 17.08
CA GLN A 99 -8.38 -1.45 16.40
C GLN A 99 -8.63 -0.84 15.02
N LEU A 100 -8.57 0.49 14.91
CA LEU A 100 -8.79 1.21 13.64
C LEU A 100 -7.63 1.00 12.67
N ALA A 101 -6.40 0.96 13.18
CA ALA A 101 -5.21 0.75 12.39
C ALA A 101 -5.15 -0.66 11.74
N ARG A 102 -5.79 -1.67 12.35
CA ARG A 102 -5.93 -3.01 11.77
C ARG A 102 -6.94 -3.06 10.64
N LEU A 103 -8.03 -2.29 10.73
CA LEU A 103 -9.14 -2.34 9.77
C LEU A 103 -8.87 -1.52 8.50
N ILE A 104 -8.11 -0.42 8.61
CA ILE A 104 -7.94 0.55 7.53
C ILE A 104 -6.64 0.27 6.74
N PRO A 105 -6.73 -0.04 5.43
CA PRO A 105 -5.57 -0.38 4.58
C PRO A 105 -4.49 0.69 4.57
N TYR A 106 -4.93 1.94 4.63
CA TYR A 106 -4.08 3.11 4.62
C TYR A 106 -3.17 3.17 5.86
N ALA A 107 -3.65 2.72 7.03
CA ALA A 107 -2.87 2.71 8.27
C ALA A 107 -1.79 1.62 8.29
N HIS A 108 -1.89 0.57 7.46
CA HIS A 108 -0.89 -0.50 7.39
C HIS A 108 0.48 0.00 6.94
N MET A 109 0.57 1.10 6.18
CA MET A 109 1.85 1.71 5.80
C MET A 109 2.55 2.40 6.97
N VAL A 110 1.80 3.01 7.89
CA VAL A 110 2.37 3.69 9.07
C VAL A 110 2.85 2.67 10.10
N LEU A 111 2.16 1.54 10.19
CA LEU A 111 2.50 0.41 11.06
C LEU A 111 3.61 -0.50 10.50
N ALA A 112 4.17 -0.19 9.32
CA ALA A 112 5.28 -0.94 8.76
C ALA A 112 6.59 -0.76 9.53
N LEU A 113 6.66 0.20 10.46
CA LEU A 113 7.74 0.34 11.43
C LEU A 113 7.83 -0.93 12.29
N PRO A 114 8.93 -1.70 12.22
CA PRO A 114 9.12 -2.88 13.04
C PRO A 114 9.34 -2.46 14.50
N ASP A 115 8.25 -2.31 15.23
CA ASP A 115 8.24 -2.06 16.67
C ASP A 115 8.01 -3.40 17.41
N PRO A 116 8.84 -3.76 18.40
CA PRO A 116 8.66 -4.97 19.20
C PRO A 116 7.35 -4.99 20.01
N THR A 117 6.69 -3.85 20.21
CA THR A 117 5.40 -3.74 20.92
C THR A 117 4.19 -4.00 20.02
N ILE A 118 4.39 -4.09 18.70
CA ILE A 118 3.33 -4.27 17.71
C ILE A 118 3.39 -5.68 17.14
N ASP A 119 2.23 -6.34 17.03
CA ASP A 119 2.12 -7.66 16.39
C ASP A 119 2.27 -7.55 14.86
N ASN A 120 3.52 -7.58 14.43
CA ASN A 120 3.94 -7.45 13.04
C ASN A 120 3.44 -8.62 12.17
N ALA A 121 3.29 -9.81 12.75
CA ALA A 121 2.79 -11.00 12.05
C ALA A 121 1.29 -10.88 11.75
N GLY A 122 0.51 -10.34 12.69
CA GLY A 122 -0.89 -10.00 12.47
C GLY A 122 -1.06 -9.02 11.33
N LEU A 123 -0.27 -7.94 11.31
CA LEU A 123 -0.36 -6.89 10.30
C LEU A 123 -0.10 -7.39 8.88
N LEU A 124 0.95 -8.21 8.71
CA LEU A 124 1.27 -8.86 7.45
C LEU A 124 0.11 -9.71 6.92
N LYS A 125 -0.49 -10.53 7.80
CA LYS A 125 -1.63 -11.37 7.43
C LYS A 125 -2.82 -10.53 6.96
N TYR A 126 -3.15 -9.47 7.69
CA TYR A 126 -4.25 -8.57 7.30
C TYR A 126 -3.96 -7.86 5.97
N GLY A 127 -2.74 -7.34 5.76
CA GLY A 127 -2.37 -6.67 4.51
C GLY A 127 -2.50 -7.58 3.29
N ILE A 128 -2.03 -8.83 3.39
CA ILE A 128 -2.14 -9.82 2.29
C ILE A 128 -3.61 -10.17 2.05
N ILE A 129 -4.36 -10.54 3.09
CA ILE A 129 -5.77 -10.94 2.96
C ILE A 129 -6.59 -9.81 2.34
N PHE A 130 -6.42 -8.59 2.85
CA PHE A 130 -7.17 -7.43 2.37
C PHE A 130 -6.81 -7.06 0.93
N GLY A 131 -5.52 -7.10 0.59
CA GLY A 131 -5.07 -6.86 -0.79
C GLY A 131 -5.62 -7.88 -1.79
N VAL A 132 -5.66 -9.17 -1.42
CA VAL A 132 -6.21 -10.23 -2.29
C VAL A 132 -7.72 -10.04 -2.47
N ILE A 133 -8.45 -9.76 -1.39
CA ILE A 133 -9.90 -9.53 -1.43
C ILE A 133 -10.23 -8.35 -2.35
N PHE A 134 -9.56 -7.20 -2.17
CA PHE A 134 -9.85 -6.01 -2.98
C PHE A 134 -9.42 -6.16 -4.43
N LEU A 135 -8.33 -6.88 -4.71
CA LEU A 135 -7.93 -7.21 -6.08
C LEU A 135 -8.99 -8.09 -6.76
N ALA A 136 -9.48 -9.12 -6.08
CA ALA A 136 -10.52 -10.00 -6.61
C ALA A 136 -11.84 -9.25 -6.86
N ILE A 137 -12.28 -8.43 -5.91
CA ILE A 137 -13.47 -7.58 -6.05
C ILE A 137 -13.29 -6.59 -7.21
N GLY A 138 -12.12 -5.95 -7.33
CA GLY A 138 -11.79 -5.03 -8.40
C GLY A 138 -11.86 -5.66 -9.78
N VAL A 139 -11.27 -6.85 -9.94
CA VAL A 139 -11.35 -7.62 -11.18
C VAL A 139 -12.80 -7.98 -11.53
N PHE A 140 -13.59 -8.45 -10.55
CA PHE A 140 -14.98 -8.84 -10.77
C PHE A 140 -15.87 -7.64 -11.15
N CYS A 141 -15.73 -6.53 -10.44
CA CYS A 141 -16.52 -5.31 -10.67
C CYS A 141 -16.18 -4.69 -12.02
N PHE A 142 -14.89 -4.67 -12.40
CA PHE A 142 -14.44 -4.17 -13.69
C PHE A 142 -14.88 -5.05 -14.86
N ASN A 143 -15.00 -6.37 -14.66
CA ASN A 143 -15.51 -7.28 -15.69
C ASN A 143 -17.00 -7.03 -15.98
N LYS A 144 -17.80 -6.79 -14.92
CA LYS A 144 -19.25 -6.54 -15.02
C LYS A 144 -19.63 -5.15 -15.52
N LYS A 145 -18.72 -4.17 -15.46
CA LYS A 145 -19.00 -2.81 -15.95
C LYS A 145 -19.06 -2.78 -17.48
N GLU A 146 -20.24 -2.56 -18.05
CA GLU A 146 -20.40 -2.20 -19.45
C GLU A 146 -19.98 -0.73 -19.66
N ILE A 147 -19.09 -0.49 -20.63
CA ILE A 147 -18.73 0.84 -21.09
C ILE A 147 -19.60 1.07 -22.33
N TYR A 148 -20.64 1.88 -22.20
CA TYR A 148 -21.40 2.45 -23.32
C TYR A 148 -20.62 3.62 -23.92
#